data_AF-A0A0L1I7T5-F1
#
_entry.id   AF-A0A0L1I7T5-F1
#
_cell.length_a   1.000
_cell.length_b   1.000
_cell.length_c   1.000
_cell.angle_alpha   90.00
_cell.angle_beta   90.00
_cell.angle_gamma   90.00
#
_symmetry.space_group_name_H-M   'P 1'
#
loop_
_entity.id
_entity.type
_entity.pdbx_description
1 polymer ?
#
loop_
_entity_poly.entity_id
_entity_poly.type
_entity_poly.pdbx_seq_one_letter_code
_entity_poly.pdbx_strand_id
1 'polypeptide(L)'
;MLNLFVFLILFIIRFIVIRGSKYRYENNSELLIERIKRGKEALDDILKAKMKAEEEYQKNKKRIKSQNKNSYKNKKEDDEEEKDYDEDDNNNIYVQEIKCYEYVLEQLNNLNVYNCNEINENNKSLLALAKTKCLFVKSIRSFPDENSGCILNPKKLNKLQLYLYNNNLFNEFSNQNFSRTLNLNELRKIEKIINPCYYENDQTDENYVNLLNDISNIKEKQRNNYEHINYTYNNDMDNLDGTNYMSEKNNYLKKKLCENLKYKIVTNCTSNKNMSDTAFQIYHSELNHIDDICFYIQSNEWNKRTEENINRLAQTSLYISKQMTTNLENMKLIENAQIKQIENTNRFDNFLKGLKNDFSEIIQILLKIKYHHESITNICYYWYKSIH
;
A
#
# COMPACT_ATOMS: atom_id res chain seq x y z
N MET A 1 24.12 52.05 12.23
CA MET A 1 24.31 51.70 10.79
C MET A 1 24.63 50.22 10.59
N LEU A 2 25.62 49.64 11.28
CA LEU A 2 25.99 48.22 11.12
C LEU A 2 24.84 47.23 11.43
N ASN A 3 24.10 47.45 12.53
CA ASN A 3 22.97 46.58 12.91
C ASN A 3 21.79 46.62 11.92
N LEU A 4 21.58 47.75 11.23
CA LEU A 4 20.50 47.88 10.25
C LEU A 4 20.83 47.10 8.97
N PHE A 5 22.11 47.09 8.58
CA PHE A 5 22.61 46.31 7.45
C PHE A 5 22.53 44.81 7.71
N VAL A 6 22.88 44.35 8.92
CA VAL A 6 22.78 42.93 9.28
C VAL A 6 21.33 42.45 9.28
N PHE A 7 20.39 43.25 9.78
CA PHE A 7 18.96 42.94 9.72
C PHE A 7 18.43 42.88 8.28
N LEU A 8 18.84 43.81 7.41
CA LEU A 8 18.48 43.79 6.00
C LEU A 8 19.01 42.54 5.28
N ILE A 9 20.26 42.15 5.53
CA ILE A 9 20.85 40.94 4.94
C ILE A 9 20.11 39.68 5.40
N LEU A 10 19.80 39.56 6.71
CA LEU A 10 19.02 38.43 7.23
C LEU A 10 17.59 38.39 6.66
N PHE A 11 16.97 39.55 6.44
CA PHE A 11 15.65 39.65 5.83
C PHE A 11 15.68 39.22 4.37
N ILE A 12 16.69 39.66 3.60
CA ILE A 12 16.90 39.26 2.20
C ILE A 12 17.16 37.76 2.09
N ILE A 13 18.00 37.19 2.97
CA ILE A 13 18.28 35.75 3.00
C ILE A 13 17.00 34.96 3.31
N ARG A 14 16.23 35.35 4.35
CA ARG A 14 14.94 34.71 4.64
C ARG A 14 13.96 34.81 3.47
N PHE A 15 13.90 35.97 2.81
CA PHE A 15 13.00 36.18 1.69
C PHE A 15 13.38 35.32 0.48
N ILE A 16 14.67 35.19 0.17
CA ILE A 16 15.18 34.32 -0.90
C ILE A 16 14.91 32.85 -0.59
N VAL A 17 15.14 32.41 0.66
CA VAL A 17 14.88 31.02 1.08
C VAL A 17 13.39 30.69 1.04
N ILE A 18 12.51 31.58 1.51
CA ILE A 18 11.05 31.39 1.49
C ILE A 18 10.51 31.36 0.06
N ARG A 19 10.98 32.26 -0.82
CA ARG A 19 10.58 32.22 -2.24
C ARG A 19 11.11 30.97 -2.91
N GLY A 20 12.39 30.65 -2.72
CA GLY A 20 13.03 29.49 -3.33
C GLY A 20 12.42 28.16 -2.90
N SER A 21 12.00 28.02 -1.64
CA SER A 21 11.25 26.85 -1.18
C SER A 21 9.85 26.84 -1.76
N LYS A 22 9.09 27.94 -1.68
CA LYS A 22 7.71 28.02 -2.19
C LYS A 22 7.60 27.65 -3.67
N TYR A 23 8.46 28.22 -4.53
CA TYR A 23 8.46 27.89 -5.97
C TYR A 23 8.85 26.44 -6.26
N ARG A 24 9.76 25.84 -5.48
CA ARG A 24 10.13 24.42 -5.64
C ARG A 24 9.01 23.49 -5.20
N TYR A 25 8.30 23.82 -4.12
CA TYR A 25 7.20 22.98 -3.62
C TYR A 25 5.95 23.07 -4.52
N GLU A 26 5.58 24.26 -4.99
CA GLU A 26 4.42 24.44 -5.89
C GLU A 26 4.63 23.72 -7.24
N ASN A 27 5.76 23.95 -7.92
CA ASN A 27 6.03 23.29 -9.22
C ASN A 27 6.13 21.76 -9.09
N ASN A 28 6.75 21.25 -8.02
CA ASN A 28 6.84 19.80 -7.82
C ASN A 28 5.46 19.20 -7.51
N SER A 29 4.60 19.89 -6.77
CA SER A 29 3.25 19.41 -6.48
C SER A 29 2.37 19.37 -7.74
N GLU A 30 2.48 20.36 -8.62
CA GLU A 30 1.72 20.44 -9.87
C GLU A 30 2.13 19.32 -10.84
N LEU A 31 3.44 19.09 -11.01
CA LEU A 31 3.95 18.00 -11.84
C LEU A 31 3.51 16.61 -11.35
N LEU A 32 3.43 16.41 -10.02
CA LEU A 32 2.94 15.16 -9.44
C LEU A 32 1.44 14.97 -9.71
N ILE A 33 0.64 16.03 -9.55
CA ILE A 33 -0.80 16.02 -9.82
C ILE A 33 -1.07 15.72 -11.31
N GLU A 34 -0.34 16.34 -12.23
CA GLU A 34 -0.46 16.06 -13.66
C GLU A 34 -0.11 14.61 -13.97
N ARG A 35 0.93 14.06 -13.34
CA ARG A 35 1.31 12.65 -13.53
C ARG A 35 0.24 11.68 -13.02
N ILE A 36 -0.35 11.94 -11.86
CA ILE A 36 -1.49 11.19 -11.32
C ILE A 36 -2.66 11.23 -12.31
N LYS A 37 -2.95 12.40 -12.88
CA LYS A 37 -4.01 12.58 -13.87
C LYS A 37 -3.75 11.76 -15.14
N ARG A 38 -2.55 11.82 -15.71
CA ARG A 38 -2.17 11.00 -16.88
C ARG A 38 -2.28 9.50 -16.60
N GLY A 39 -1.83 9.06 -15.43
CA GLY A 39 -1.94 7.66 -15.02
C GLY A 39 -3.38 7.18 -14.92
N LYS A 40 -4.26 8.01 -14.35
CA LYS A 40 -5.70 7.75 -14.31
C LYS A 40 -6.31 7.67 -15.71
N GLU A 41 -6.02 8.65 -16.56
CA GLU A 41 -6.52 8.69 -17.94
C GLU A 41 -6.07 7.45 -18.72
N ALA A 42 -4.81 7.06 -18.60
CA ALA A 42 -4.26 5.87 -19.25
C ALA A 42 -4.92 4.56 -18.79
N LEU A 43 -5.28 4.46 -17.50
CA LEU A 43 -6.03 3.32 -16.96
C LEU A 43 -7.48 3.32 -17.48
N ASP A 44 -8.15 4.46 -17.43
CA ASP A 44 -9.52 4.63 -17.92
C ASP A 44 -9.62 4.33 -19.42
N ASP A 45 -8.59 4.65 -20.20
CA ASP A 45 -8.56 4.39 -21.64
C ASP A 45 -8.50 2.89 -21.97
N ILE A 46 -7.84 2.08 -21.14
CA ILE A 46 -7.86 0.60 -21.27
C ILE A 46 -9.27 0.07 -21.02
N LEU A 47 -9.94 0.57 -19.98
CA LEU A 47 -11.31 0.18 -19.65
C LEU A 47 -12.29 0.57 -20.76
N LYS A 48 -12.22 1.82 -21.23
CA LYS A 48 -13.05 2.32 -22.33
C LYS A 48 -12.81 1.53 -23.61
N ALA A 49 -11.57 1.15 -23.91
CA ALA A 49 -11.24 0.37 -25.10
C ALA A 49 -11.90 -1.02 -25.04
N LYS A 50 -11.82 -1.71 -23.89
CA LYS A 50 -12.52 -2.99 -23.67
C LYS A 50 -14.04 -2.83 -23.84
N MET A 51 -14.65 -1.88 -23.14
CA MET A 51 -16.10 -1.64 -23.20
C MET A 51 -16.57 -1.33 -24.62
N LYS A 52 -15.80 -0.54 -25.37
CA LYS A 52 -16.13 -0.22 -26.76
C LYS A 52 -16.09 -1.47 -27.65
N ALA A 53 -15.09 -2.34 -27.48
CA ALA A 53 -15.00 -3.60 -28.22
C ALA A 53 -16.19 -4.53 -27.90
N GLU A 54 -16.61 -4.61 -26.64
CA GLU A 54 -17.81 -5.37 -26.22
C GLU A 54 -19.08 -4.82 -26.86
N GLU A 55 -19.27 -3.50 -26.87
CA GLU A 55 -20.41 -2.86 -27.53
C GLU A 55 -20.44 -3.15 -29.04
N GLU A 56 -19.29 -3.06 -29.71
CA GLU A 56 -19.18 -3.31 -31.15
C GLU A 56 -19.43 -4.78 -31.48
N TYR A 57 -18.93 -5.71 -30.66
CA TYR A 57 -19.24 -7.14 -30.77
C TYR A 57 -20.75 -7.39 -30.64
N GLN A 58 -21.42 -6.82 -29.64
CA GLN A 58 -22.86 -6.98 -29.44
C GLN A 58 -23.69 -6.38 -30.58
N LYS A 59 -23.29 -5.21 -31.10
CA LYS A 59 -23.91 -4.59 -32.28
C LYS A 59 -23.75 -5.49 -33.51
N ASN A 60 -22.58 -6.09 -33.71
CA ASN A 60 -22.33 -7.00 -34.82
C ASN A 60 -23.17 -8.29 -34.72
N LYS A 61 -23.21 -8.91 -33.52
CA LYS A 61 -24.03 -10.10 -33.25
C LYS A 61 -25.52 -9.85 -33.54
N LYS A 62 -26.05 -8.68 -33.18
CA LYS A 62 -27.43 -8.27 -33.51
C LYS A 62 -27.66 -8.09 -35.02
N ARG A 63 -26.71 -7.49 -35.74
CA ARG A 63 -26.79 -7.30 -37.20
C ARG A 63 -26.84 -8.65 -37.94
N ILE A 64 -25.97 -9.59 -37.59
CA ILE A 64 -25.94 -10.94 -38.19
C ILE A 64 -27.27 -11.66 -37.96
N LYS A 65 -27.80 -11.65 -36.72
CA LYS A 65 -29.13 -12.22 -36.41
C LYS A 65 -30.26 -11.60 -37.23
N SER A 66 -30.20 -10.29 -37.50
CA SER A 66 -31.22 -9.60 -38.32
C SER A 66 -31.13 -9.93 -39.81
N GLN A 67 -29.93 -10.14 -40.35
CA GLN A 67 -29.71 -10.51 -41.76
C GLN A 67 -30.17 -11.94 -42.03
N ASN A 68 -29.92 -12.87 -41.12
CA ASN A 68 -30.35 -14.26 -41.27
C ASN A 68 -31.88 -14.38 -41.23
N LYS A 69 -32.58 -13.64 -40.36
CA LYS A 69 -34.07 -13.60 -40.35
C LYS A 69 -34.69 -13.14 -41.67
N ASN A 70 -33.99 -12.29 -42.44
CA ASN A 70 -34.46 -11.86 -43.76
C ASN A 70 -34.17 -12.91 -44.86
N SER A 71 -33.18 -13.78 -44.68
CA SER A 71 -32.87 -14.87 -45.61
C SER A 71 -33.83 -16.06 -45.47
N TYR A 72 -34.32 -16.34 -44.26
CA TYR A 72 -35.29 -17.42 -43.99
C TYR A 72 -36.71 -17.12 -44.46
N LYS A 73 -37.02 -15.87 -44.86
CA LYS A 73 -38.31 -15.55 -45.49
C LYS A 73 -38.45 -16.03 -46.94
N ASN A 74 -37.38 -16.55 -47.55
CA ASN A 74 -37.35 -17.00 -48.94
C ASN A 74 -37.09 -18.51 -49.13
N LYS A 75 -37.04 -19.32 -48.06
CA LYS A 75 -37.04 -20.78 -48.16
C LYS A 75 -38.25 -21.33 -47.42
N LYS A 76 -39.14 -21.97 -48.19
CA LYS A 76 -40.24 -22.77 -47.65
C LYS A 76 -39.64 -23.91 -46.82
N GLU A 77 -40.32 -24.16 -45.71
CA GLU A 77 -40.51 -25.43 -45.00
C GLU A 77 -39.63 -26.56 -45.52
N ASP A 78 -38.59 -26.89 -44.76
CA ASP A 78 -38.43 -28.22 -44.16
C ASP A 78 -37.17 -28.20 -43.24
N ASP A 79 -37.39 -28.59 -41.98
CA ASP A 79 -36.43 -28.97 -40.94
C ASP A 79 -35.34 -27.97 -40.53
N GLU A 80 -35.64 -27.11 -39.55
CA GLU A 80 -34.64 -26.33 -38.81
C GLU A 80 -34.40 -26.94 -37.42
N GLU A 81 -33.39 -27.83 -37.34
CA GLU A 81 -32.58 -27.92 -36.14
C GLU A 81 -31.89 -26.57 -35.92
N GLU A 82 -32.22 -25.92 -34.80
CA GLU A 82 -31.58 -24.72 -34.29
C GLU A 82 -30.10 -25.06 -33.96
N LYS A 83 -29.23 -25.07 -34.97
CA LYS A 83 -27.79 -25.20 -34.75
C LYS A 83 -27.31 -23.93 -34.06
N ASP A 84 -26.97 -24.07 -32.80
CA ASP A 84 -26.31 -23.07 -31.98
C ASP A 84 -24.94 -22.76 -32.60
N TYR A 85 -24.85 -21.69 -33.40
CA TYR A 85 -23.63 -21.25 -34.08
C TYR A 85 -22.66 -20.55 -33.12
N ASP A 86 -22.33 -21.18 -31.99
CA ASP A 86 -21.37 -20.66 -31.01
C ASP A 86 -19.92 -21.19 -31.22
N GLU A 87 -19.69 -22.09 -32.18
CA GLU A 87 -18.39 -22.82 -32.26
C GLU A 87 -17.24 -22.15 -33.03
N ASP A 88 -17.40 -20.98 -33.67
CA ASP A 88 -16.29 -20.37 -34.46
C ASP A 88 -16.07 -18.87 -34.22
N ASP A 89 -16.50 -18.34 -33.07
CA ASP A 89 -16.42 -16.91 -32.71
C ASP A 89 -14.98 -16.45 -32.31
N ASN A 90 -14.00 -17.37 -32.24
CA ASN A 90 -12.61 -17.06 -31.87
C ASN A 90 -11.85 -16.24 -32.93
N ASN A 91 -12.29 -16.26 -34.18
CA ASN A 91 -11.69 -15.49 -35.27
C ASN A 91 -12.27 -14.07 -35.40
N ASN A 92 -13.28 -13.73 -34.60
CA ASN A 92 -13.88 -12.41 -34.60
C ASN A 92 -12.90 -11.38 -34.00
N ILE A 93 -12.58 -10.33 -34.76
CA ILE A 93 -11.63 -9.27 -34.36
C ILE A 93 -12.02 -8.66 -33.01
N TYR A 94 -13.32 -8.45 -32.75
CA TYR A 94 -13.78 -7.88 -31.48
C TYR A 94 -13.57 -8.86 -30.31
N VAL A 95 -13.79 -10.16 -30.52
CA VAL A 95 -13.54 -11.19 -29.49
C VAL A 95 -12.06 -11.24 -29.15
N GLN A 96 -11.18 -11.11 -30.16
CA GLN A 96 -9.74 -11.05 -29.96
C GLN A 96 -9.31 -9.76 -29.23
N GLU A 97 -9.88 -8.60 -29.58
CA GLU A 97 -9.62 -7.32 -28.90
C GLU A 97 -10.05 -7.38 -27.42
N ILE A 98 -11.25 -7.91 -27.13
CA ILE A 98 -11.77 -8.08 -25.76
C ILE A 98 -10.83 -8.96 -24.94
N LYS A 99 -10.50 -10.16 -25.43
CA LYS A 99 -9.58 -11.10 -24.75
C LYS A 99 -8.20 -10.47 -24.51
N CYS A 100 -7.73 -9.64 -25.42
CA CYS A 100 -6.48 -8.93 -25.27
C CYS A 100 -6.51 -7.93 -24.11
N TYR A 101 -7.53 -7.07 -24.05
CA TYR A 101 -7.67 -6.11 -22.94
C TYR A 101 -8.00 -6.78 -21.62
N GLU A 102 -8.72 -7.91 -21.62
CA GLU A 102 -8.92 -8.73 -20.41
C GLU A 102 -7.60 -9.20 -19.81
N TYR A 103 -6.71 -9.73 -20.65
CA TYR A 103 -5.38 -10.10 -20.20
C TYR A 103 -4.61 -8.90 -19.63
N VAL A 104 -4.63 -7.75 -20.30
CA VAL A 104 -3.95 -6.52 -19.83
C VAL A 104 -4.51 -6.08 -18.47
N LEU A 105 -5.83 -6.09 -18.30
CA LEU A 105 -6.49 -5.73 -17.05
C LEU A 105 -6.22 -6.73 -15.93
N GLU A 106 -6.21 -8.03 -16.22
CA GLU A 106 -5.80 -9.07 -15.27
C GLU A 106 -4.36 -8.84 -14.79
N GLN A 107 -3.44 -8.57 -15.73
CA GLN A 107 -2.06 -8.25 -15.38
C GLN A 107 -1.96 -6.97 -14.55
N LEU A 108 -2.71 -5.92 -14.88
CA LEU A 108 -2.78 -4.67 -14.11
C LEU A 108 -3.35 -4.86 -12.71
N ASN A 109 -4.41 -5.66 -12.55
CA ASN A 109 -5.01 -5.93 -11.24
C ASN A 109 -4.05 -6.71 -10.32
N ASN A 110 -3.23 -7.59 -10.90
CA ASN A 110 -2.18 -8.29 -10.16
C ASN A 110 -1.03 -7.34 -9.74
N LEU A 111 -0.99 -6.10 -10.23
CA LEU A 111 -0.08 -5.05 -9.75
C LEU A 111 -0.66 -4.35 -8.51
N ASN A 112 -0.43 -4.92 -7.33
CA ASN A 112 -0.70 -4.20 -6.07
C ASN A 112 0.35 -3.08 -5.83
N VAL A 113 0.15 -2.24 -4.81
CA VAL A 113 1.02 -1.07 -4.49
C VAL A 113 2.44 -1.48 -4.09
N TYR A 114 2.58 -2.65 -3.48
CA TYR A 114 3.88 -3.25 -3.16
C TYR A 114 4.58 -3.73 -4.44
N ASN A 115 3.81 -4.26 -5.39
CA ASN A 115 4.29 -4.73 -6.68
C ASN A 115 4.66 -3.56 -7.59
N CYS A 116 3.99 -2.40 -7.57
CA CYS A 116 4.32 -1.26 -8.44
C CYS A 116 5.74 -0.69 -8.24
N ASN A 117 6.25 -0.70 -7.00
CA ASN A 117 7.64 -0.32 -6.68
C ASN A 117 8.64 -1.45 -6.97
N GLU A 118 8.18 -2.69 -6.95
CA GLU A 118 8.97 -3.89 -7.24
C GLU A 118 8.76 -4.45 -8.66
N ILE A 119 8.01 -3.77 -9.54
CA ILE A 119 7.80 -4.26 -10.90
C ILE A 119 9.16 -4.16 -11.56
N ASN A 120 9.79 -5.32 -11.72
CA ASN A 120 10.97 -5.45 -12.54
C ASN A 120 10.63 -4.86 -13.92
N GLU A 121 11.52 -4.03 -14.48
CA GLU A 121 11.34 -3.35 -15.76
C GLU A 121 10.77 -4.30 -16.84
N ASN A 122 11.17 -5.57 -16.82
CA ASN A 122 10.67 -6.60 -17.73
C ASN A 122 9.16 -6.84 -17.66
N ASN A 123 8.54 -6.80 -16.48
CA ASN A 123 7.09 -6.93 -16.33
C ASN A 123 6.35 -5.72 -16.92
N LYS A 124 6.87 -4.50 -16.70
CA LYS A 124 6.31 -3.29 -17.31
C LYS A 124 6.41 -3.36 -18.83
N SER A 125 7.57 -3.80 -19.34
CA SER A 125 7.79 -4.03 -20.77
C SER A 125 6.85 -5.08 -21.34
N LEU A 126 6.65 -6.23 -20.67
CA LEU A 126 5.70 -7.25 -21.12
C LEU A 126 4.27 -6.74 -21.16
N LEU A 127 3.87 -5.95 -20.16
CA LEU A 127 2.54 -5.36 -20.10
C LEU A 127 2.34 -4.29 -21.19
N ALA A 128 3.33 -3.44 -21.41
CA ALA A 128 3.33 -2.47 -22.50
C ALA A 128 3.27 -3.15 -23.87
N LEU A 129 3.99 -4.26 -24.07
CA LEU A 129 3.90 -5.09 -25.27
C LEU A 129 2.50 -5.71 -25.42
N ALA A 130 1.89 -6.17 -24.33
CA ALA A 130 0.53 -6.73 -24.34
C ALA A 130 -0.50 -5.66 -24.74
N LYS A 131 -0.41 -4.47 -24.15
CA LYS A 131 -1.26 -3.34 -24.52
C LYS A 131 -1.05 -2.93 -25.99
N THR A 132 0.19 -2.87 -26.44
CA THR A 132 0.54 -2.59 -27.85
C THR A 132 -0.08 -3.63 -28.77
N LYS A 133 0.01 -4.93 -28.43
CA LYS A 133 -0.64 -6.00 -29.20
C LYS A 133 -2.14 -5.74 -29.36
N CYS A 134 -2.84 -5.27 -28.33
CA CYS A 134 -4.28 -4.98 -28.41
C CYS A 134 -4.60 -3.85 -29.39
N LEU A 135 -3.77 -2.80 -29.45
CA LEU A 135 -3.91 -1.72 -30.44
C LEU A 135 -3.72 -2.23 -31.88
N PHE A 136 -2.83 -3.19 -32.06
CA PHE A 136 -2.56 -3.80 -33.37
C PHE A 136 -3.66 -4.77 -33.81
N VAL A 137 -4.24 -5.55 -32.88
CA VAL A 137 -5.43 -6.39 -33.15
C VAL A 137 -6.57 -5.53 -33.67
N LYS A 138 -6.88 -4.41 -33.00
CA LYS A 138 -7.92 -3.47 -33.41
C LYS A 138 -7.70 -2.88 -34.81
N SER A 139 -6.45 -2.57 -35.13
CA SER A 139 -6.09 -1.94 -36.41
C SER A 139 -5.84 -2.96 -37.53
N ILE A 140 -6.01 -4.27 -37.26
CA ILE A 140 -5.75 -5.37 -38.21
C ILE A 140 -4.31 -5.28 -38.75
N ARG A 141 -3.38 -4.87 -37.90
CA ARG A 141 -1.95 -4.77 -38.21
C ARG A 141 -1.21 -5.96 -37.61
N SER A 142 -0.17 -6.41 -38.29
CA SER A 142 0.67 -7.47 -37.77
C SER A 142 1.48 -6.99 -36.56
N PHE A 143 1.50 -7.82 -35.53
CA PHE A 143 2.33 -7.68 -34.34
C PHE A 143 3.11 -8.99 -34.17
N PRO A 144 4.34 -8.98 -33.61
CA PRO A 144 5.08 -10.20 -33.32
C PRO A 144 4.21 -11.25 -32.60
N ASP A 145 4.17 -12.45 -33.14
CA ASP A 145 3.34 -13.55 -32.66
C ASP A 145 4.18 -14.66 -32.00
N GLU A 146 3.53 -15.77 -31.66
CA GLU A 146 4.20 -16.92 -31.05
C GLU A 146 5.24 -17.56 -31.97
N ASN A 147 5.05 -17.51 -33.29
CA ASN A 147 5.97 -18.05 -34.29
C ASN A 147 7.27 -17.23 -34.38
N SER A 148 7.19 -15.93 -34.10
CA SER A 148 8.38 -15.06 -33.94
C SER A 148 9.08 -15.22 -32.59
N GLY A 149 8.54 -16.06 -31.69
CA GLY A 149 9.00 -16.16 -30.31
C GLY A 149 8.65 -14.94 -29.47
N CYS A 150 7.53 -14.27 -29.76
CA CYS A 150 7.01 -13.18 -28.94
C CYS A 150 5.79 -13.64 -28.12
N ILE A 151 6.06 -14.31 -27.00
CA ILE A 151 5.03 -14.91 -26.14
C ILE A 151 4.89 -14.08 -24.87
N LEU A 152 3.87 -13.23 -24.84
CA LEU A 152 3.71 -12.20 -23.79
C LEU A 152 3.24 -12.74 -22.43
N ASN A 153 2.85 -14.02 -22.35
CA ASN A 153 2.51 -14.69 -21.09
C ASN A 153 3.58 -15.75 -20.75
N PRO A 154 4.58 -15.42 -19.90
CA PRO A 154 5.65 -16.34 -19.56
C PRO A 154 5.18 -17.54 -18.74
N LYS A 155 4.00 -17.48 -18.09
CA LYS A 155 3.44 -18.60 -17.32
C LYS A 155 2.93 -19.73 -18.21
N LYS A 156 2.53 -19.43 -19.46
CA LYS A 156 1.93 -20.38 -20.40
C LYS A 156 2.93 -21.02 -21.38
N LEU A 157 4.23 -20.83 -21.17
CA LEU A 157 5.26 -21.38 -22.04
C LEU A 157 5.37 -22.90 -21.92
N ASN A 158 5.40 -23.59 -23.07
CA ASN A 158 5.64 -25.02 -23.12
C ASN A 158 7.15 -25.33 -22.93
N LYS A 159 7.47 -26.60 -22.63
CA LYS A 159 8.85 -27.02 -22.34
C LYS A 159 9.81 -26.80 -23.51
N LEU A 160 9.34 -26.94 -24.75
CA LEU A 160 10.13 -26.69 -25.95
C LEU A 160 10.47 -25.21 -26.11
N GLN A 161 9.49 -24.32 -25.95
CA GLN A 161 9.68 -22.87 -25.98
C GLN A 161 10.66 -22.43 -24.89
N LEU A 162 10.54 -22.96 -23.67
CA LEU A 162 11.50 -22.70 -22.59
C LEU A 162 12.92 -23.14 -22.97
N TYR A 163 13.07 -24.29 -23.63
CA TYR A 163 14.36 -24.74 -24.14
C TYR A 163 14.93 -23.77 -25.19
N LEU A 164 14.11 -23.30 -26.13
CA LEU A 164 14.52 -22.33 -27.14
C LEU A 164 14.99 -21.01 -26.50
N TYR A 165 14.24 -20.48 -25.54
CA TYR A 165 14.65 -19.29 -24.77
C TYR A 165 15.94 -19.52 -23.99
N ASN A 166 16.07 -20.65 -23.31
CA ASN A 166 17.25 -20.95 -22.49
C ASN A 166 18.53 -21.02 -23.33
N ASN A 167 18.44 -21.54 -24.56
CA ASN A 167 19.58 -21.68 -25.49
C ASN A 167 19.69 -20.54 -26.52
N ASN A 168 18.84 -19.51 -26.46
CA ASN A 168 18.79 -18.38 -27.40
C ASN A 168 18.55 -18.80 -28.86
N LEU A 169 17.79 -19.87 -29.09
CA LEU A 169 17.47 -20.43 -30.41
C LEU A 169 16.21 -19.79 -31.00
N PHE A 170 16.20 -18.46 -31.11
CA PHE A 170 15.01 -17.69 -31.50
C PHE A 170 14.53 -17.96 -32.94
N ASN A 171 15.44 -18.26 -33.86
CA ASN A 171 15.09 -18.55 -35.26
C ASN A 171 14.33 -19.88 -35.42
N GLU A 172 14.37 -20.76 -34.42
CA GLU A 172 13.72 -22.07 -34.48
C GLU A 172 12.25 -22.02 -34.01
N PHE A 173 11.76 -20.87 -33.52
CA PHE A 173 10.34 -20.73 -33.13
C PHE A 173 9.39 -20.91 -34.32
N SER A 174 9.80 -20.54 -35.53
CA SER A 174 9.05 -20.80 -36.76
C SER A 174 9.18 -22.24 -37.27
N ASN A 175 10.14 -23.02 -36.75
CA ASN A 175 10.43 -24.36 -37.24
C ASN A 175 9.59 -25.42 -36.50
N GLN A 176 8.44 -25.77 -37.08
CA GLN A 176 7.52 -26.77 -36.53
C GLN A 176 8.15 -28.16 -36.37
N ASN A 177 9.21 -28.47 -37.12
CA ASN A 177 9.89 -29.78 -37.09
C ASN A 177 11.14 -29.80 -36.19
N PHE A 178 11.46 -28.71 -35.49
CA PHE A 178 12.65 -28.65 -34.64
C PHE A 178 12.68 -29.75 -33.57
N SER A 179 11.53 -30.14 -33.02
CA SER A 179 11.45 -31.24 -32.06
C SER A 179 11.93 -32.59 -32.63
N ARG A 180 11.83 -32.80 -33.95
CA ARG A 180 12.25 -34.01 -34.65
C ARG A 180 13.74 -34.05 -34.96
N THR A 181 14.43 -32.91 -34.94
CA THR A 181 15.87 -32.81 -35.19
C THR A 181 16.70 -33.00 -33.92
N LEU A 182 16.07 -32.96 -32.74
CA LEU A 182 16.73 -33.12 -31.44
C LEU A 182 17.11 -34.57 -31.15
N ASN A 183 18.25 -34.75 -30.49
CA ASN A 183 18.68 -36.08 -30.05
C ASN A 183 17.96 -36.52 -28.76
N LEU A 184 18.01 -37.82 -28.44
CA LEU A 184 17.33 -38.38 -27.27
C LEU A 184 17.79 -37.75 -25.94
N ASN A 185 19.05 -37.32 -25.85
CA ASN A 185 19.59 -36.68 -24.66
C ASN A 185 19.03 -35.25 -24.48
N GLU A 186 18.83 -34.51 -25.56
CA GLU A 186 18.20 -33.18 -25.56
C GLU A 186 16.72 -33.27 -25.20
N LEU A 187 15.99 -34.24 -25.75
CA LEU A 187 14.59 -34.49 -25.40
C LEU A 187 14.44 -34.78 -23.89
N ARG A 188 15.32 -35.61 -23.32
CA ARG A 188 15.36 -35.85 -21.85
C ARG A 188 15.68 -34.60 -21.05
N LYS A 189 16.49 -33.68 -21.57
CA LYS A 189 16.75 -32.38 -20.92
C LYS A 189 15.49 -31.51 -20.93
N ILE A 190 14.80 -31.44 -22.08
CA ILE A 190 13.56 -30.65 -22.24
C ILE A 190 12.48 -31.13 -21.29
N GLU A 191 12.31 -32.44 -21.15
CA GLU A 191 11.30 -33.02 -20.26
C GLU A 191 11.48 -32.58 -18.79
N LYS A 192 12.73 -32.39 -18.37
CA LYS A 192 13.09 -31.96 -17.01
C LYS A 192 13.00 -30.45 -16.79
N ILE A 193 12.75 -29.65 -17.82
CA ILE A 193 12.64 -28.19 -17.67
C ILE A 193 11.37 -27.84 -16.89
N ILE A 194 11.56 -27.01 -15.87
CA ILE A 194 10.49 -26.42 -15.06
C ILE A 194 10.37 -24.95 -15.44
N ASN A 195 9.14 -24.47 -15.63
CA ASN A 195 8.89 -23.05 -15.89
C ASN A 195 9.18 -22.23 -14.61
N PRO A 196 10.20 -21.35 -14.61
CA PRO A 196 10.52 -20.57 -13.43
C PRO A 196 9.45 -19.53 -13.08
N CYS A 197 8.60 -19.15 -14.03
CA CYS A 197 7.52 -18.18 -13.83
C CYS A 197 6.18 -18.81 -13.38
N TYR A 198 6.10 -20.14 -13.32
CA TYR A 198 4.90 -20.85 -12.88
C TYR A 198 4.94 -21.08 -11.36
N TYR A 199 3.90 -20.65 -10.64
CA TYR A 199 3.73 -20.87 -9.21
C TYR A 199 2.41 -21.62 -9.00
N GLU A 200 2.45 -22.78 -8.33
CA GLU A 200 1.27 -23.63 -8.09
C GLU A 200 0.25 -22.98 -7.15
N ASN A 201 0.68 -22.00 -6.33
CA ASN A 201 -0.15 -21.32 -5.33
C ASN A 201 -0.84 -20.04 -5.83
N ASP A 202 -0.85 -19.74 -7.13
CA ASP A 202 -1.60 -18.59 -7.68
C ASP A 202 -3.12 -18.88 -7.83
N GLN A 203 -3.58 -20.07 -7.40
CA GLN A 203 -5.00 -20.35 -7.22
C GLN A 203 -5.41 -19.94 -5.80
N THR A 204 -6.37 -19.02 -5.70
CA THR A 204 -7.05 -18.54 -4.49
C THR A 204 -6.27 -17.60 -3.55
N ASP A 205 -6.01 -16.37 -4.01
CA ASP A 205 -6.21 -15.20 -3.15
C ASP A 205 -7.47 -14.46 -3.65
N GLU A 206 -8.65 -15.05 -3.39
CA GLU A 206 -9.97 -14.44 -3.62
C GLU A 206 -10.23 -13.20 -2.73
N ASN A 207 -9.20 -12.66 -2.08
CA ASN A 207 -9.29 -11.56 -1.12
C ASN A 207 -8.56 -10.28 -1.55
N TYR A 208 -8.15 -10.15 -2.81
CA TYR A 208 -7.73 -8.86 -3.35
C TYR A 208 -8.93 -8.11 -3.90
N VAL A 209 -9.47 -7.25 -3.04
CA VAL A 209 -10.52 -6.27 -3.32
C VAL A 209 -10.33 -5.67 -4.72
N ASN A 210 -11.34 -5.89 -5.56
CA ASN A 210 -11.47 -5.38 -6.91
C ASN A 210 -11.22 -3.87 -6.98
N LEU A 211 -10.01 -3.46 -7.42
CA LEU A 211 -9.70 -2.08 -7.81
C LEU A 211 -10.69 -1.55 -8.87
N LEU A 212 -11.25 -2.45 -9.69
CA LEU A 212 -12.28 -2.20 -10.69
C LEU A 212 -13.66 -1.85 -10.10
N ASN A 213 -14.04 -2.46 -8.96
CA ASN A 213 -15.34 -2.18 -8.34
C ASN A 213 -15.36 -0.81 -7.65
N ASP A 214 -14.21 -0.32 -7.21
CA ASP A 214 -14.12 1.01 -6.59
C ASP A 214 -14.24 2.12 -7.64
N ILE A 215 -13.70 1.94 -8.85
CA ILE A 215 -13.81 2.95 -9.91
C ILE A 215 -15.25 3.09 -10.42
N SER A 216 -16.02 2.01 -10.50
CA SER A 216 -17.44 2.05 -10.88
C SER A 216 -18.37 2.57 -9.77
N ASN A 217 -17.98 2.46 -8.50
CA ASN A 217 -18.85 2.78 -7.34
C ASN A 217 -18.61 4.17 -6.71
N ILE A 218 -17.70 5.00 -7.25
CA ILE A 218 -17.43 6.37 -6.74
C ILE A 218 -18.65 7.32 -6.85
N LYS A 219 -19.73 6.94 -7.54
CA LYS A 219 -20.95 7.76 -7.59
C LYS A 219 -21.98 7.51 -6.48
N GLU A 220 -21.88 6.46 -5.66
CA GLU A 220 -23.03 6.11 -4.79
C GLU A 220 -22.79 5.60 -3.35
N LYS A 221 -21.56 5.54 -2.82
CA LYS A 221 -21.35 5.12 -1.42
C LYS A 221 -20.72 6.19 -0.52
N GLN A 222 -21.40 7.33 -0.39
CA GLN A 222 -21.38 8.09 0.85
C GLN A 222 -22.55 7.64 1.74
N ARG A 223 -22.41 6.49 2.42
CA ARG A 223 -23.03 6.20 3.72
C ARG A 223 -22.85 4.72 4.07
N ASN A 224 -22.29 4.52 5.26
CA ASN A 224 -22.49 3.38 6.15
C ASN A 224 -21.81 2.06 5.72
N ASN A 225 -20.66 1.76 6.34
CA ASN A 225 -20.59 0.73 7.40
C ASN A 225 -19.15 0.61 7.91
N TYR A 226 -19.01 0.83 9.22
CA TYR A 226 -17.80 0.51 9.97
C TYR A 226 -17.95 -0.93 10.47
N GLU A 227 -17.16 -1.86 9.92
CA GLU A 227 -16.88 -3.13 10.58
C GLU A 227 -15.46 -3.11 11.11
N HIS A 228 -15.35 -3.23 12.43
CA HIS A 228 -14.10 -3.35 13.17
C HIS A 228 -13.44 -4.70 12.85
N ILE A 229 -12.28 -4.68 12.18
CA ILE A 229 -11.38 -5.84 12.12
C ILE A 229 -10.24 -5.58 13.11
N ASN A 230 -10.23 -6.34 14.20
CA ASN A 230 -9.13 -6.38 15.18
C ASN A 230 -7.96 -7.18 14.60
N TYR A 231 -6.83 -6.54 14.36
CA TYR A 231 -5.56 -7.24 14.14
C TYR A 231 -4.82 -7.37 15.46
N THR A 232 -4.86 -8.58 16.03
CA THR A 232 -4.02 -8.98 17.15
C THR A 232 -2.60 -9.24 16.61
N TYR A 233 -1.64 -8.39 16.97
CA TYR A 233 -0.21 -8.63 16.73
C TYR A 233 0.27 -9.67 17.74
N ASN A 234 0.42 -10.92 17.32
CA ASN A 234 1.18 -11.91 18.08
C ASN A 234 2.66 -11.77 17.73
N ASN A 235 3.44 -11.27 18.68
CA ASN A 235 4.89 -11.29 18.66
C ASN A 235 5.37 -12.65 19.19
N ASP A 236 5.54 -13.63 18.31
CA ASP A 236 6.29 -14.85 18.62
C ASP A 236 7.57 -14.86 17.78
N MET A 237 8.59 -14.15 18.30
CA MET A 237 9.99 -14.48 18.07
C MET A 237 10.28 -15.70 18.92
N ASP A 238 10.52 -16.86 18.29
CA ASP A 238 11.47 -17.90 18.70
C ASP A 238 11.13 -19.23 18.01
N ASN A 239 11.77 -19.49 16.86
CA ASN A 239 12.25 -20.81 16.41
C ASN A 239 12.70 -20.72 14.94
N LEU A 240 13.96 -20.32 14.74
CA LEU A 240 14.60 -20.31 13.43
C LEU A 240 15.15 -21.72 13.13
N ASP A 241 14.28 -22.57 12.58
CA ASP A 241 14.64 -23.90 12.12
C ASP A 241 15.37 -23.83 10.76
N GLY A 242 16.46 -24.59 10.60
CA GLY A 242 17.43 -24.50 9.51
C GLY A 242 16.90 -24.92 8.12
N THR A 243 15.63 -25.28 8.01
CA THR A 243 14.93 -25.66 6.78
C THR A 243 14.47 -24.46 5.95
N ASN A 244 14.28 -23.28 6.56
CA ASN A 244 13.80 -22.07 5.88
C ASN A 244 14.85 -21.45 4.93
N TYR A 245 16.14 -21.50 5.28
CA TYR A 245 17.22 -20.90 4.49
C TYR A 245 17.40 -21.55 3.11
N MET A 246 17.13 -22.85 2.97
CA MET A 246 17.24 -23.54 1.68
C MET A 246 16.05 -23.27 0.76
N SER A 247 14.84 -23.14 1.33
CA SER A 247 13.61 -22.76 0.63
C SER A 247 13.70 -21.33 0.07
N GLU A 248 14.21 -20.40 0.86
CA GLU A 248 14.32 -18.99 0.49
C GLU A 248 15.34 -18.74 -0.63
N LYS A 249 16.48 -19.45 -0.60
CA LYS A 249 17.50 -19.42 -1.67
C LYS A 249 16.96 -19.98 -2.99
N ASN A 250 16.14 -21.03 -2.94
CA ASN A 250 15.50 -21.61 -4.11
C ASN A 250 14.45 -20.65 -4.72
N ASN A 251 13.69 -19.94 -3.87
CA ASN A 251 12.75 -18.91 -4.32
C ASN A 251 13.44 -17.71 -4.98
N TYR A 252 14.54 -17.23 -4.41
CA TYR A 252 15.32 -16.14 -5.02
C TYR A 252 15.87 -16.54 -6.41
N LEU A 253 16.43 -17.75 -6.53
CA LEU A 253 16.95 -18.25 -7.80
C LEU A 253 15.83 -18.38 -8.84
N LYS A 254 14.66 -18.90 -8.45
CA LYS A 254 13.48 -19.01 -9.30
C LYS A 254 12.99 -17.63 -9.79
N LYS A 255 12.90 -16.64 -8.90
CA LYS A 255 12.56 -15.24 -9.25
C LYS A 255 13.55 -14.71 -10.29
N LYS A 256 14.87 -14.87 -10.07
CA LYS A 256 15.91 -14.41 -11.01
C LYS A 256 15.84 -15.10 -12.38
N LEU A 257 15.56 -16.40 -12.42
CA LEU A 257 15.40 -17.15 -13.68
C LEU A 257 14.14 -16.70 -14.44
N CYS A 258 13.04 -16.45 -13.74
CA CYS A 258 11.83 -15.91 -14.34
C CYS A 258 12.07 -14.52 -14.93
N GLU A 259 12.80 -13.65 -14.23
CA GLU A 259 13.12 -12.31 -14.73
C GLU A 259 14.04 -12.35 -15.96
N ASN A 260 15.02 -13.25 -15.99
CA ASN A 260 15.85 -13.47 -17.19
C ASN A 260 14.99 -13.97 -18.38
N LEU A 261 14.05 -14.88 -18.12
CA LEU A 261 13.13 -15.35 -19.15
C LEU A 261 12.28 -14.21 -19.73
N LYS A 262 11.73 -13.34 -18.87
CA LYS A 262 10.96 -12.17 -19.31
C LYS A 262 11.82 -11.21 -20.13
N TYR A 263 13.04 -10.93 -19.69
CA TYR A 263 14.00 -10.12 -20.46
C TYR A 263 14.25 -10.70 -21.86
N LYS A 264 14.46 -12.01 -21.98
CA LYS A 264 14.65 -12.68 -23.28
C LYS A 264 13.42 -12.58 -24.18
N ILE A 265 12.22 -12.69 -23.62
CA ILE A 265 10.97 -12.49 -24.38
C ILE A 265 10.91 -11.05 -24.89
N VAL A 266 11.08 -10.06 -24.00
CA VAL A 266 11.01 -8.64 -24.35
C VAL A 266 12.02 -8.29 -25.44
N THR A 267 13.28 -8.67 -25.25
CA THR A 267 14.36 -8.39 -26.22
C THR A 267 14.15 -9.06 -27.58
N ASN A 268 13.63 -10.29 -27.60
CA ASN A 268 13.29 -10.95 -28.86
C ASN A 268 12.09 -10.27 -29.55
N CYS A 269 11.02 -9.95 -28.80
CA CYS A 269 9.85 -9.25 -29.30
C CYS A 269 10.21 -7.89 -29.91
N THR A 270 11.03 -7.09 -29.22
CA THR A 270 11.37 -5.71 -29.63
C THR A 270 12.55 -5.62 -30.58
N SER A 271 13.11 -6.75 -31.00
CA SER A 271 14.20 -6.75 -31.99
C SER A 271 13.72 -6.23 -33.35
N ASN A 272 14.59 -5.52 -34.07
CA ASN A 272 14.31 -4.97 -35.41
C ASN A 272 13.88 -6.03 -36.44
N LYS A 273 14.14 -7.32 -36.17
CA LYS A 273 13.72 -8.43 -37.04
C LYS A 273 12.23 -8.77 -36.88
N ASN A 274 11.71 -8.64 -35.66
CA ASN A 274 10.37 -9.10 -35.32
C ASN A 274 9.38 -7.93 -35.30
N MET A 275 9.77 -6.79 -34.71
CA MET A 275 8.89 -5.63 -34.52
C MET A 275 9.21 -4.50 -35.49
N SER A 276 8.17 -3.89 -36.07
CA SER A 276 8.31 -2.69 -36.92
C SER A 276 8.63 -1.44 -36.09
N ASP A 277 9.29 -0.45 -36.68
CA ASP A 277 9.62 0.82 -36.02
C ASP A 277 8.37 1.52 -35.46
N THR A 278 7.25 1.50 -36.20
CA THR A 278 5.97 2.06 -35.73
C THR A 278 5.46 1.32 -34.50
N ALA A 279 5.52 -0.02 -34.50
CA ALA A 279 5.12 -0.82 -33.34
C ALA A 279 6.04 -0.57 -32.14
N PHE A 280 7.34 -0.38 -32.39
CA PHE A 280 8.33 -0.08 -31.36
C PHE A 280 8.12 1.30 -30.73
N GLN A 281 7.76 2.32 -31.51
CA GLN A 281 7.41 3.66 -31.01
C GLN A 281 6.13 3.63 -30.15
N ILE A 282 5.10 2.92 -30.61
CA ILE A 282 3.87 2.73 -29.84
C ILE A 282 4.18 2.00 -28.53
N TYR A 283 4.98 0.92 -28.58
CA TYR A 283 5.43 0.21 -27.38
C TYR A 283 6.11 1.15 -26.36
N HIS A 284 7.00 2.05 -26.80
CA HIS A 284 7.63 3.02 -25.90
C HIS A 284 6.64 4.02 -25.30
N SER A 285 5.67 4.48 -26.10
CA SER A 285 4.59 5.32 -25.60
C SER A 285 3.76 4.59 -24.55
N GLU A 286 3.43 3.32 -24.80
CA GLU A 286 2.66 2.50 -23.87
C GLU A 286 3.44 2.15 -22.60
N LEU A 287 4.76 2.00 -22.69
CA LEU A 287 5.61 1.83 -21.51
C LEU A 287 5.50 3.03 -20.55
N ASN A 288 5.53 4.25 -21.10
CA ASN A 288 5.32 5.47 -20.31
C ASN A 288 3.91 5.52 -19.69
N HIS A 289 2.89 5.08 -20.43
CA HIS A 289 1.53 4.97 -19.89
C HIS A 289 1.45 3.97 -18.73
N ILE A 290 2.11 2.81 -18.84
CA ILE A 290 2.18 1.85 -17.74
C ILE A 290 2.89 2.46 -16.53
N ASP A 291 3.98 3.20 -16.73
CA ASP A 291 4.67 3.89 -15.64
C ASP A 291 3.80 4.94 -14.94
N ASP A 292 3.03 5.71 -15.70
CA ASP A 292 2.10 6.70 -15.14
C ASP A 292 0.92 6.00 -14.41
N ILE A 293 0.41 4.86 -14.91
CA ILE A 293 -0.59 4.05 -14.20
C ILE A 293 -0.04 3.55 -12.87
N CYS A 294 1.18 3.02 -12.84
CA CYS A 294 1.82 2.59 -11.60
C CYS A 294 1.96 3.74 -10.60
N PHE A 295 2.34 4.93 -11.09
CA PHE A 295 2.45 6.12 -10.27
C PHE A 295 1.09 6.54 -9.67
N TYR A 296 0.02 6.46 -10.47
CA TYR A 296 -1.34 6.72 -10.02
C TYR A 296 -1.79 5.75 -8.91
N ILE A 297 -1.59 4.44 -9.10
CA ILE A 297 -1.95 3.41 -8.12
C ILE A 297 -1.21 3.62 -6.80
N GLN A 298 0.11 3.90 -6.87
CA GLN A 298 0.92 4.18 -5.69
C GLN A 298 0.47 5.43 -4.95
N SER A 299 0.16 6.49 -5.68
CA SER A 299 -0.29 7.76 -5.09
C SER A 299 -1.61 7.58 -4.34
N ASN A 300 -2.55 6.80 -4.89
CA ASN A 300 -3.83 6.52 -4.23
C ASN A 300 -3.66 5.76 -2.92
N GLU A 301 -2.83 4.72 -2.90
CA GLU A 301 -2.59 3.95 -1.68
C GLU A 301 -1.80 4.76 -0.64
N TRP A 302 -0.82 5.55 -1.08
CA TRP A 302 -0.10 6.43 -0.18
C TRP A 302 -1.04 7.46 0.46
N ASN A 303 -1.95 8.04 -0.33
CA ASN A 303 -2.99 8.92 0.18
C ASN A 303 -3.89 8.20 1.19
N LYS A 304 -4.38 7.01 0.87
CA LYS A 304 -5.21 6.20 1.77
C LYS A 304 -4.52 5.92 3.11
N ARG A 305 -3.28 5.44 3.10
CA ARG A 305 -2.51 5.19 4.33
C ARG A 305 -2.25 6.47 5.11
N THR A 306 -2.04 7.59 4.42
CA THR A 306 -1.84 8.89 5.06
C THR A 306 -3.11 9.35 5.75
N GLU A 307 -4.28 9.23 5.12
CA GLU A 307 -5.58 9.51 5.73
C GLU A 307 -5.84 8.62 6.95
N GLU A 308 -5.59 7.32 6.85
CA GLU A 308 -5.71 6.38 7.98
C GLU A 308 -4.81 6.78 9.15
N ASN A 309 -3.55 7.13 8.89
CA ASN A 309 -2.60 7.56 9.92
C ASN A 309 -2.98 8.91 10.54
N ILE A 310 -3.46 9.87 9.75
CA ILE A 310 -3.96 11.16 10.25
C ILE A 310 -5.16 10.92 11.16
N ASN A 311 -6.09 10.05 10.77
CA ASN A 311 -7.25 9.70 11.57
C ASN A 311 -6.85 9.02 12.90
N ARG A 312 -5.91 8.07 12.87
CA ARG A 312 -5.35 7.45 14.09
C ARG A 312 -4.64 8.45 14.98
N LEU A 313 -3.88 9.38 14.41
CA LEU A 313 -3.20 10.44 15.14
C LEU A 313 -4.20 11.38 15.80
N ALA A 314 -5.26 11.78 15.09
CA ALA A 314 -6.33 12.62 15.62
C ALA A 314 -7.10 11.93 16.76
N GLN A 315 -7.37 10.62 16.65
CA GLN A 315 -7.99 9.86 17.74
C GLN A 315 -7.06 9.76 18.96
N THR A 316 -5.76 9.52 18.74
CA THR A 316 -4.76 9.44 19.82
C THR A 316 -4.59 10.77 20.52
N SER A 317 -4.56 11.89 19.79
CA SER A 317 -4.46 13.23 20.37
C SER A 317 -5.69 13.60 21.21
N LEU A 318 -6.89 13.25 20.75
CA LEU A 318 -8.13 13.42 21.52
C LEU A 318 -8.12 12.58 22.80
N TYR A 319 -7.64 11.33 22.72
CA TYR A 319 -7.52 10.46 23.88
C TYR A 319 -6.53 11.02 24.91
N ILE A 320 -5.32 11.40 24.48
CA ILE A 320 -4.29 12.00 25.35
C ILE A 320 -4.81 13.29 25.97
N SER A 321 -5.49 14.15 25.21
CA SER A 321 -6.08 15.38 25.73
C SER A 321 -7.10 15.10 26.85
N LYS A 322 -7.98 14.10 26.67
CA LYS A 322 -8.95 13.70 27.70
C LYS A 322 -8.24 13.16 28.95
N GLN A 323 -7.24 12.31 28.76
CA GLN A 323 -6.45 11.78 29.87
C GLN A 323 -5.71 12.89 30.62
N MET A 324 -5.16 13.87 29.90
CA MET A 324 -4.49 15.02 30.49
C MET A 324 -5.47 15.91 31.27
N THR A 325 -6.68 16.15 30.77
CA THR A 325 -7.71 16.89 31.52
C THR A 325 -8.13 16.17 32.79
N THR A 326 -8.35 14.85 32.73
CA THR A 326 -8.69 14.06 33.92
C THR A 326 -7.53 14.03 34.92
N ASN A 327 -6.29 13.92 34.45
CA ASN A 327 -5.11 14.00 35.32
C ASN A 327 -4.97 15.37 35.98
N LEU A 328 -5.24 16.45 35.26
CA LEU A 328 -5.26 17.81 35.82
C LEU A 328 -6.35 17.98 36.89
N GLU A 329 -7.53 17.42 36.66
CA GLU A 329 -8.62 17.40 37.66
C GLU A 329 -8.20 16.62 38.91
N ASN A 330 -7.61 15.43 38.74
CA ASN A 330 -7.10 14.63 39.85
C ASN A 330 -5.98 15.36 40.62
N MET A 331 -5.06 16.03 39.92
CA MET A 331 -4.01 16.84 40.55
C MET A 331 -4.59 17.99 41.38
N LYS A 332 -5.62 18.69 40.87
CA LYS A 332 -6.33 19.73 41.65
C LYS A 332 -7.01 19.18 42.90
N LEU A 333 -7.60 17.99 42.81
CA LEU A 333 -8.20 17.33 43.98
C LEU A 333 -7.14 16.99 45.04
N ILE A 334 -5.99 16.47 44.61
CA ILE A 334 -4.85 16.16 45.48
C ILE A 334 -4.29 17.46 46.12
N GLU A 335 -4.11 18.51 45.33
CA GLU A 335 -3.67 19.83 45.81
C GLU A 335 -4.60 20.37 46.90
N ASN A 336 -5.92 20.35 46.64
CA ASN A 336 -6.92 20.78 47.62
C ASN A 336 -6.90 19.94 48.90
N ALA A 337 -6.66 18.63 48.79
CA ALA A 337 -6.52 17.74 49.94
C ALA A 337 -5.25 18.06 50.75
N GLN A 338 -4.12 18.33 50.07
CA GLN A 338 -2.88 18.74 50.72
C GLN A 338 -3.00 20.09 51.43
N ILE A 339 -3.65 21.08 50.82
CA ILE A 339 -3.91 22.39 51.45
C ILE A 339 -4.68 22.20 52.75
N LYS A 340 -5.78 21.41 52.73
CA LYS A 340 -6.55 21.11 53.94
C LYS A 340 -5.72 20.40 55.01
N GLN A 341 -4.84 19.48 54.61
CA GLN A 341 -3.97 18.79 55.55
C GLN A 341 -2.94 19.74 56.20
N ILE A 342 -2.35 20.65 55.41
CA ILE A 342 -1.44 21.69 55.91
C ILE A 342 -2.18 22.63 56.86
N GLU A 343 -3.39 23.07 56.52
CA GLU A 343 -4.20 23.94 57.36
C GLU A 343 -4.53 23.28 58.71
N ASN A 344 -4.93 22.00 58.69
CA ASN A 344 -5.17 21.24 59.91
C ASN A 344 -3.90 21.05 60.75
N THR A 345 -2.75 20.82 60.10
CA THR A 345 -1.45 20.68 60.78
C THR A 345 -1.05 22.00 61.45
N ASN A 346 -1.18 23.13 60.74
CA ASN A 346 -0.92 24.46 61.29
C ASN A 346 -1.85 24.79 62.47
N ARG A 347 -3.13 24.40 62.39
CA ARG A 347 -4.08 24.55 63.49
C ARG A 347 -3.66 23.74 64.72
N PHE A 348 -3.20 22.51 64.51
CA PHE A 348 -2.70 21.65 65.58
C PHE A 348 -1.41 22.21 66.21
N ASP A 349 -0.47 22.72 65.41
CA ASP A 349 0.75 23.37 65.91
C ASP A 349 0.44 24.61 66.75
N ASN A 350 -0.52 25.43 66.33
CA ASN A 350 -0.97 26.59 67.11
C ASN A 350 -1.62 26.17 68.43
N PHE A 351 -2.39 25.08 68.42
CA PHE A 351 -2.94 24.49 69.65
C PHE A 351 -1.85 23.99 70.59
N LEU A 352 -0.83 23.28 70.09
CA LEU A 352 0.31 22.81 70.89
C LEU A 352 1.12 23.97 71.48
N LYS A 353 1.30 25.07 70.75
CA LYS A 353 1.94 26.28 71.28
C LYS A 353 1.13 26.90 72.42
N GLY A 354 -0.20 26.94 72.29
CA GLY A 354 -1.10 27.37 73.36
C GLY A 354 -0.94 26.51 74.61
N LEU A 355 -1.04 25.19 74.46
CA LEU A 355 -0.82 24.24 75.57
C LEU A 355 0.55 24.42 76.24
N LYS A 356 1.62 24.60 75.45
CA LYS A 356 2.96 24.82 76.01
C LYS A 356 3.02 26.07 76.90
N ASN A 357 2.36 27.15 76.48
CA ASN A 357 2.29 28.37 77.29
C ASN A 357 1.51 28.13 78.59
N ASP A 358 0.34 27.49 78.51
CA ASP A 358 -0.48 27.17 79.68
C ASP A 358 0.30 26.30 80.69
N PHE A 359 1.00 25.26 80.21
CA PHE A 359 1.84 24.44 81.07
C PHE A 359 3.03 25.21 81.66
N SER A 360 3.64 26.12 80.90
CA SER A 360 4.70 27.00 81.41
C SER A 360 4.20 27.88 82.55
N GLU A 361 3.00 28.45 82.42
CA GLU A 361 2.37 29.24 83.49
C GLU A 361 2.09 28.39 84.73
N ILE A 362 1.54 27.18 84.56
CA ILE A 362 1.29 26.26 85.66
C ILE A 362 2.60 25.88 86.37
N ILE A 363 3.66 25.58 85.62
CA ILE A 363 4.98 25.26 86.19
C ILE A 363 5.53 26.45 86.99
N GLN A 364 5.39 27.68 86.48
CA GLN A 364 5.81 28.87 87.22
C GLN A 364 5.02 29.06 88.51
N ILE A 365 3.71 28.80 88.49
CA ILE A 365 2.86 28.84 89.69
C ILE A 365 3.31 27.78 90.69
N LEU A 366 3.52 26.54 90.24
CA LEU A 366 4.00 25.44 91.09
C LEU A 366 5.38 25.74 91.70
N LEU A 367 6.29 26.36 90.94
CA LEU A 367 7.59 26.79 91.45
C LEU A 367 7.45 27.89 92.52
N LYS A 368 6.56 28.86 92.33
CA LYS A 368 6.26 29.87 93.37
C LYS A 368 5.69 29.22 94.63
N ILE A 369 4.74 28.30 94.49
CA ILE A 369 4.17 27.54 95.61
C ILE A 369 5.26 26.76 96.34
N LYS A 370 6.13 26.05 95.60
CA LYS A 370 7.27 25.32 96.18
C LYS A 370 8.21 26.25 96.94
N TYR A 371 8.59 27.39 96.36
CA TYR A 371 9.47 28.37 97.02
C TYR A 371 8.84 28.94 98.30
N HIS A 372 7.53 29.23 98.26
CA HIS A 372 6.79 29.64 99.45
C HIS A 372 6.79 28.54 100.52
N HIS A 373 6.57 27.28 100.15
CA HIS A 373 6.66 26.15 101.09
C HIS A 373 8.06 25.99 101.67
N GLU A 374 9.13 26.05 100.86
CA GLU A 374 10.52 25.98 101.35
C GLU A 374 10.83 27.13 102.32
N SER A 375 10.38 28.34 102.01
CA SER A 375 10.53 29.50 102.90
C SER A 375 9.81 29.29 104.24
N ILE A 376 8.56 28.82 104.22
CA ILE A 376 7.81 28.49 105.44
C ILE A 376 8.52 27.39 106.23
N THR A 377 9.00 26.34 105.56
CA THR A 377 9.69 25.21 106.19
C THR A 377 10.99 25.66 106.85
N ASN A 378 11.75 26.54 106.19
CA ASN A 378 12.95 27.16 106.75
C ASN A 378 12.62 28.05 107.95
N ILE A 379 11.57 28.88 107.88
CA ILE A 379 11.12 29.70 109.01
C ILE A 379 10.72 28.80 110.19
N CYS A 380 9.95 27.74 109.96
CA CYS A 380 9.58 26.76 110.98
C CYS A 380 10.82 26.06 111.56
N TYR A 381 11.82 25.72 110.73
CA TYR A 381 13.08 25.14 111.19
C TYR A 381 13.89 26.11 112.07
N TYR A 382 13.99 27.39 111.68
CA TYR A 382 14.66 28.43 112.47
C TYR A 382 13.92 28.74 113.79
N TRP A 383 12.59 28.69 113.77
CA TRP A 383 11.76 28.81 114.98
C TRP A 383 11.97 27.62 115.92
N TYR A 384 11.95 26.39 115.39
CA TYR A 384 12.21 25.17 116.17
C TYR A 384 13.60 25.19 116.81
N LYS A 385 14.63 25.64 116.07
CA LYS A 385 16.02 25.79 116.55
C LYS A 385 16.24 26.97 117.51
N SER A 386 15.29 27.90 117.63
CA SER A 386 15.36 28.98 118.64
C SER A 386 14.65 28.61 119.94
N ILE A 387 13.82 27.57 119.92
CA ILE A 387 13.04 27.08 121.07
C ILE A 387 13.71 25.87 121.75
N HIS A 388 14.57 25.15 121.03
CA HIS A 388 15.46 24.10 121.55
C HIS A 388 16.92 24.50 121.39
#